data_AF-A0A432USF7-F1
#
_entry.id   AF-A0A432USF7-F1
#
_cell.length_a   1.000
_cell.length_b   1.000
_cell.length_c   1.000
_cell.angle_alpha   90.00
_cell.angle_beta   90.00
_cell.angle_gamma   90.00
#
_symmetry.space_group_name_H-M   'P 1'
#
loop_
_entity.id
_entity.type
_entity.pdbx_description
1 polymer ?
#
loop_
_entity_poly.entity_id
_entity_poly.type
_entity_poly.pdbx_seq_one_letter_code
_entity_poly.pdbx_strand_id
1 'polypeptide(L)'
;MIKDKLNEKDYNKLEDVKMSENKMLAAYRHILEKAKESLIQADMKSWDLLGKAVHKVEEKESVLEELSREQLEQVQEDVKADIFQLAEYMEEFNEGVESFIEMDLPIIEKYLEEKALSLSDPTDLMILKLRITAAMNPEKSL
;
A
#
# COMPACT_ATOMS: atom_id res chain seq x y z
N MET A 1 -22.99 -28.89 -16.41
CA MET A 1 -23.02 -27.51 -15.91
C MET A 1 -23.34 -27.58 -14.42
N ILE A 2 -22.31 -27.73 -13.58
CA ILE A 2 -22.48 -27.88 -12.13
C ILE A 2 -22.29 -26.48 -11.56
N LYS A 3 -23.38 -25.85 -11.13
CA LYS A 3 -23.31 -24.72 -10.20
C LYS A 3 -23.37 -25.34 -8.81
N ASP A 4 -22.20 -25.60 -8.23
CA ASP A 4 -22.12 -26.01 -6.84
C ASP A 4 -22.66 -24.87 -5.98
N LYS A 5 -23.76 -25.15 -5.27
CA LYS A 5 -24.32 -24.25 -4.28
C LYS A 5 -23.43 -24.32 -3.05
N LEU A 6 -22.60 -23.30 -2.86
CA LEU A 6 -21.93 -23.04 -1.58
C LEU A 6 -22.99 -23.07 -0.46
N ASN A 7 -22.67 -23.69 0.67
CA ASN A 7 -23.57 -23.69 1.84
C ASN A 7 -23.45 -22.36 2.60
N GLU A 8 -24.44 -22.05 3.44
CA GLU A 8 -24.51 -20.78 4.20
C GLU A 8 -23.27 -20.52 5.06
N LYS A 9 -22.66 -21.57 5.62
CA LYS A 9 -21.42 -21.46 6.41
C LYS A 9 -20.22 -21.04 5.56
N ASP A 10 -20.11 -21.58 4.34
CA ASP A 10 -19.05 -21.20 3.41
C ASP A 10 -19.27 -19.78 2.86
N TYR A 11 -20.51 -19.35 2.66
CA TYR A 11 -20.83 -17.96 2.31
C TYR A 11 -20.46 -16.98 3.41
N ASN A 12 -20.87 -17.23 4.65
CA ASN A 12 -20.54 -16.34 5.78
C ASN A 12 -19.03 -16.24 5.98
N LYS A 13 -18.30 -17.35 5.84
CA LYS A 13 -16.84 -17.35 5.90
C LYS A 13 -16.21 -16.50 4.78
N LEU A 14 -16.74 -16.56 3.55
CA LEU A 14 -16.27 -15.73 2.44
C LEU A 14 -16.58 -14.25 2.64
N GLU A 15 -17.71 -13.93 3.26
CA GLU A 15 -18.09 -12.56 3.58
C GLU A 15 -17.21 -11.99 4.71
N ASP A 16 -16.93 -12.77 5.75
CA ASP A 16 -16.01 -12.41 6.84
C ASP A 16 -14.59 -12.14 6.30
N VAL A 17 -14.10 -12.99 5.38
CA VAL A 17 -12.79 -12.80 4.73
C VAL A 17 -12.76 -11.51 3.93
N LYS A 18 -13.78 -11.26 3.09
CA LYS A 18 -13.86 -10.01 2.30
C LYS A 18 -13.96 -8.77 3.18
N MET A 19 -14.72 -8.83 4.27
CA MET A 19 -14.82 -7.73 5.21
C MET A 19 -13.48 -7.49 5.92
N SER A 20 -12.75 -8.54 6.28
CA SER A 20 -11.39 -8.42 6.84
C SER A 20 -10.40 -7.83 5.83
N GLU A 21 -10.42 -8.28 4.57
CA GLU A 21 -9.58 -7.75 3.48
C GLU A 21 -9.84 -6.25 3.27
N ASN A 22 -11.11 -5.83 3.26
CA ASN A 22 -11.49 -4.42 3.14
C ASN A 22 -10.96 -3.56 4.30
N LYS A 23 -10.97 -4.09 5.53
CA LYS A 23 -10.45 -3.37 6.71
C LYS A 23 -8.93 -3.23 6.67
N MET A 24 -8.21 -4.30 6.32
CA MET A 24 -6.75 -4.27 6.15
C MET A 24 -6.33 -3.30 5.05
N LEU A 25 -7.05 -3.26 3.93
CA LEU A 25 -6.80 -2.31 2.85
C LEU A 25 -7.06 -0.86 3.27
N ALA A 26 -8.15 -0.60 3.99
CA ALA A 26 -8.43 0.74 4.52
C ALA A 26 -7.33 1.20 5.49
N ALA A 27 -6.86 0.28 6.34
CA ALA A 27 -5.77 0.53 7.27
C ALA A 27 -4.44 0.82 6.55
N TYR A 28 -4.15 0.07 5.49
CA TYR A 28 -2.97 0.26 4.66
C TYR A 28 -2.91 1.69 4.11
N ARG A 29 -3.98 2.12 3.43
CA ARG A 29 -4.12 3.47 2.87
C ARG A 29 -3.93 4.54 3.93
N HIS A 30 -4.64 4.38 5.04
CA HIS A 30 -4.60 5.34 6.15
C HIS A 30 -3.19 5.45 6.76
N ILE A 31 -2.51 4.32 7.00
CA ILE A 31 -1.15 4.31 7.54
C ILE A 31 -0.16 4.98 6.57
N LEU A 32 -0.26 4.66 5.28
CA LEU A 32 0.57 5.27 4.24
C LEU A 32 0.36 6.79 4.17
N GLU A 33 -0.89 7.23 4.16
CA GLU A 33 -1.26 8.65 4.18
C GLU A 33 -0.65 9.37 5.39
N LYS A 34 -0.87 8.83 6.61
CA LYS A 34 -0.35 9.42 7.85
C LYS A 34 1.17 9.43 7.93
N ALA A 35 1.82 8.37 7.45
CA ALA A 35 3.28 8.31 7.39
C ALA A 35 3.84 9.39 6.45
N LYS A 36 3.20 9.57 5.29
CA LYS A 36 3.57 10.62 4.31
C LYS A 36 3.33 12.02 4.88
N GLU A 37 2.19 12.27 5.51
CA GLU A 37 1.88 13.54 6.19
C GLU A 37 2.93 13.86 7.26
N SER A 38 3.30 12.89 8.09
CA SER A 38 4.34 13.05 9.12
C SER A 38 5.70 13.42 8.50
N LEU A 39 6.02 12.88 7.33
CA LEU A 39 7.29 13.15 6.66
C LEU A 39 7.31 14.52 5.97
N ILE A 40 6.17 14.97 5.42
CA ILE A 40 6.01 16.32 4.88
C ILE A 40 6.35 17.36 5.95
N GLN A 41 5.87 17.14 7.18
CA GLN A 41 6.09 18.00 8.34
C GLN A 41 7.51 17.92 8.94
N ALA A 42 8.31 16.92 8.55
CA ALA A 42 9.66 16.75 9.08
C ALA A 42 10.67 17.70 8.40
N ASP A 43 11.58 18.25 9.20
CA ASP A 43 12.66 19.14 8.75
C ASP A 43 13.63 18.43 7.78
N MET A 44 13.94 17.17 8.07
CA MET A 44 14.73 16.29 7.21
C MET A 44 13.89 15.11 6.77
N LYS A 45 13.97 14.78 5.48
CA LYS A 45 13.19 13.72 4.85
C LYS A 45 14.13 12.57 4.46
N SER A 46 13.69 11.34 4.71
CA SER A 46 14.40 10.14 4.28
C SER A 46 13.44 8.95 4.23
N TRP A 47 13.78 7.94 3.44
CA TRP A 47 13.06 6.68 3.38
C TRP A 47 13.00 5.97 4.74
N ASP A 48 14.08 6.04 5.53
CA ASP A 48 14.12 5.50 6.89
C ASP A 48 13.15 6.23 7.83
N LEU A 49 13.03 7.56 7.73
CA LEU A 49 12.07 8.32 8.52
C LEU A 49 10.63 8.00 8.11
N LEU A 50 10.37 7.80 6.82
CA LEU A 50 9.08 7.37 6.31
C LEU A 50 8.68 6.01 6.90
N GLY A 51 9.56 5.01 6.81
CA GLY A 51 9.32 3.67 7.35
C GLY A 51 9.12 3.67 8.88
N LYS A 52 9.82 4.56 9.61
CA LYS A 52 9.58 4.76 11.04
C LYS A 52 8.22 5.41 11.34
N ALA A 53 7.73 6.28 10.46
CA ALA A 53 6.45 6.95 10.64
C ALA A 53 5.26 5.98 10.52
N VAL A 54 5.39 4.93 9.69
CA VAL A 54 4.41 3.83 9.56
C VAL A 54 4.04 3.21 10.91
N HIS A 55 5.03 2.90 11.75
CA HIS A 55 4.80 2.31 13.08
C HIS A 55 4.34 3.31 14.15
N LYS A 56 4.37 4.62 13.85
CA LYS A 56 3.92 5.66 14.78
C LYS A 56 2.45 6.01 14.61
N VAL A 57 1.79 5.50 13.57
CA VAL A 57 0.36 5.68 13.37
C VAL A 57 -0.40 4.98 14.50
N GLU A 58 -1.25 5.73 15.20
CA GLU A 58 -1.85 5.29 16.46
C GLU A 58 -3.05 4.37 16.21
N GLU A 59 -3.12 3.25 16.94
CA GLU A 59 -4.23 2.27 16.91
C GLU A 59 -5.61 2.89 17.19
N LYS A 60 -5.65 4.05 17.87
CA LYS A 60 -6.88 4.75 18.26
C LYS A 60 -7.54 5.58 17.14
N GLU A 61 -6.99 5.55 15.93
CA GLU A 61 -7.63 6.11 14.74
C GLU A 61 -8.85 5.25 14.39
N SER A 62 -10.01 5.85 14.09
CA SER A 62 -11.27 5.10 13.89
C SER A 62 -11.21 4.04 12.78
N VAL A 63 -10.32 4.22 11.81
CA VAL A 63 -10.09 3.26 10.72
C VAL A 63 -9.31 2.02 11.19
N LEU A 64 -8.54 2.15 12.28
CA LEU A 64 -7.65 1.12 12.80
C LEU A 64 -8.23 0.38 14.02
N GLU A 65 -9.14 1.00 14.76
CA GLU A 65 -9.75 0.43 15.99
C GLU A 65 -10.40 -0.95 15.80
N GLU A 66 -10.83 -1.27 14.58
CA GLU A 66 -11.48 -2.55 14.26
C GLU A 66 -10.49 -3.69 13.97
N LEU A 67 -9.19 -3.41 13.88
CA LEU A 67 -8.15 -4.41 13.69
C LEU A 67 -7.73 -5.01 15.02
N SER A 68 -7.40 -6.30 15.03
CA SER A 68 -6.60 -6.84 16.12
C SER A 68 -5.19 -6.23 16.08
N ARG A 69 -4.49 -6.24 17.21
CA ARG A 69 -3.09 -5.81 17.30
C ARG A 69 -2.18 -6.52 16.27
N GLU A 70 -2.37 -7.83 16.10
CA GLU A 70 -1.60 -8.62 15.13
C GLU A 70 -1.90 -8.19 13.68
N GLN A 71 -3.17 -7.90 13.37
CA GLN A 71 -3.56 -7.42 12.04
C GLN A 71 -3.01 -6.01 11.76
N LEU A 72 -3.02 -5.13 12.75
CA LEU A 72 -2.43 -3.80 12.62
C LEU A 72 -0.91 -3.89 12.41
N GLU A 73 -0.21 -4.71 13.20
CA GLU A 73 1.23 -4.92 13.06
C GLU A 73 1.59 -5.50 11.68
N GLN A 74 0.79 -6.45 11.18
CA GLN A 74 0.95 -6.99 9.83
C GLN A 74 0.82 -5.91 8.77
N VAL A 75 -0.24 -5.08 8.81
CA VAL A 75 -0.44 -4.00 7.83
C VAL A 75 0.71 -2.99 7.90
N GLN A 76 1.21 -2.66 9.09
CA GLN A 76 2.35 -1.75 9.24
C GLN A 76 3.63 -2.32 8.61
N GLU A 77 3.94 -3.60 8.82
CA GLU A 77 5.11 -4.23 8.19
C GLU A 77 4.95 -4.32 6.67
N ASP A 78 3.75 -4.59 6.16
CA ASP A 78 3.48 -4.63 4.73
C ASP A 78 3.68 -3.25 4.08
N VAL A 79 3.07 -2.19 4.64
CA VAL A 79 3.24 -0.81 4.16
C VAL A 79 4.72 -0.42 4.15
N LYS A 80 5.45 -0.74 5.23
CA LYS A 80 6.88 -0.41 5.33
C LYS A 80 7.72 -1.17 4.32
N ALA A 81 7.48 -2.46 4.14
CA ALA A 81 8.19 -3.27 3.16
C ALA A 81 7.97 -2.74 1.74
N ASP A 82 6.74 -2.39 1.40
CA ASP A 82 6.41 -1.85 0.08
C ASP A 82 7.04 -0.47 -0.17
N ILE A 83 7.07 0.40 0.85
CA ILE A 83 7.77 1.69 0.80
C ILE A 83 9.27 1.49 0.53
N PHE A 84 9.92 0.56 1.21
CA PHE A 84 11.36 0.32 1.01
C PHE A 84 11.65 -0.26 -0.37
N GLN A 85 10.80 -1.16 -0.86
CA GLN A 85 10.97 -1.67 -2.22
C GLN A 85 10.69 -0.59 -3.28
N LEU A 86 9.75 0.32 -3.05
CA LEU A 86 9.56 1.49 -3.91
C LEU A 86 10.77 2.42 -3.86
N ALA A 87 11.38 2.61 -2.68
CA ALA A 87 12.60 3.38 -2.53
C ALA A 87 13.76 2.80 -3.35
N GLU A 88 13.99 1.47 -3.26
CA GLU A 88 14.99 0.77 -4.07
C GLU A 88 14.72 0.95 -5.57
N TYR A 89 13.46 0.82 -5.99
CA TYR A 89 13.07 1.02 -7.38
C TYR A 89 13.30 2.46 -7.85
N MET A 90 12.93 3.46 -7.05
CA MET A 90 13.11 4.88 -7.38
C MET A 90 14.60 5.27 -7.45
N GLU A 91 15.44 4.65 -6.62
CA GLU A 91 16.89 4.82 -6.67
C GLU A 91 17.47 4.40 -8.03
N GLU A 92 16.92 3.35 -8.68
CA GLU A 92 17.32 2.95 -10.05
C GLU A 92 17.12 4.08 -11.09
N PHE A 93 16.22 5.03 -10.81
CA PHE A 93 15.92 6.19 -11.65
C PHE A 93 16.55 7.50 -11.14
N ASN A 94 17.41 7.43 -10.12
CA ASN A 94 17.95 8.60 -9.39
C ASN A 94 16.88 9.49 -8.75
N GLU A 95 15.74 8.91 -8.35
CA GLU A 95 14.67 9.60 -7.66
C GLU A 95 14.75 9.40 -6.15
N GLY A 96 14.41 10.43 -5.38
CA GLY A 96 14.51 10.47 -3.93
C GLY A 96 13.18 10.38 -3.21
N VAL A 97 13.23 10.45 -1.88
CA VAL A 97 12.03 10.48 -1.03
C VAL A 97 11.20 11.75 -1.27
N GLU A 98 11.83 12.83 -1.71
CA GLU A 98 11.19 14.08 -2.10
C GLU A 98 10.23 13.87 -3.27
N SER A 99 10.68 13.18 -4.32
CA SER A 99 9.86 12.85 -5.49
C SER A 99 8.65 12.00 -5.09
N PHE A 100 8.84 11.05 -4.16
CA PHE A 100 7.74 10.26 -3.60
C PHE A 100 6.73 11.11 -2.81
N ILE A 101 7.20 12.08 -2.04
CA ILE A 101 6.33 12.99 -1.30
C ILE A 101 5.47 13.81 -2.26
N GLU A 102 6.04 14.26 -3.37
CA GLU A 102 5.37 15.06 -4.40
C GLU A 102 4.41 14.23 -5.28
N MET A 103 4.61 12.92 -5.40
CA MET A 103 3.71 12.03 -6.12
C MET A 103 2.29 12.07 -5.53
N ASP A 104 1.29 11.99 -6.40
CA ASP A 104 -0.11 11.98 -5.97
C ASP A 104 -0.43 10.71 -5.16
N LEU A 105 -1.09 10.87 -4.02
CA LEU A 105 -1.35 9.78 -3.07
C LEU A 105 -2.15 8.63 -3.71
N PRO A 106 -3.24 8.87 -4.48
CA PRO A 106 -3.97 7.80 -5.15
C PRO A 106 -3.14 7.02 -6.17
N ILE A 107 -2.08 7.63 -6.74
CA ILE A 107 -1.17 6.93 -7.65
C ILE A 107 -0.28 5.96 -6.86
N ILE A 108 0.27 6.42 -5.72
CA ILE A 108 1.09 5.61 -4.82
C ILE A 108 0.25 4.46 -4.25
N GLU A 109 -0.94 4.76 -3.73
CA GLU A 109 -1.87 3.76 -3.18
C GLU A 109 -2.17 2.69 -4.21
N LYS A 110 -2.55 3.07 -5.43
CA LYS A 110 -2.82 2.11 -6.50
C LYS A 110 -1.60 1.25 -6.84
N TYR A 111 -0.40 1.85 -6.91
CA TYR A 111 0.83 1.10 -7.17
C TYR A 111 1.10 0.06 -6.08
N LEU A 112 1.03 0.48 -4.82
CA LEU A 112 1.37 -0.38 -3.70
C LEU A 112 0.27 -1.44 -3.45
N GLU A 113 -1.00 -1.09 -3.64
CA GLU A 113 -2.12 -2.05 -3.60
C GLU A 113 -2.00 -3.11 -4.68
N GLU A 114 -1.71 -2.71 -5.92
CA GLU A 114 -1.46 -3.66 -7.01
C GLU A 114 -0.28 -4.56 -6.67
N LYS A 115 0.74 -4.02 -5.99
CA LYS A 115 1.91 -4.79 -5.58
C LYS A 115 1.59 -5.79 -4.46
N ALA A 116 0.88 -5.36 -3.42
CA ALA A 116 0.41 -6.19 -2.32
C ALA A 116 -0.53 -7.31 -2.82
N LEU A 117 -1.37 -7.02 -3.82
CA LEU A 117 -2.20 -8.01 -4.52
C LEU A 117 -1.39 -8.93 -5.45
N SER A 118 -0.26 -8.45 -5.98
CA SER A 118 0.56 -9.15 -6.99
C SER A 118 1.61 -10.11 -6.46
N LEU A 119 1.68 -10.36 -5.16
CA LEU A 119 2.53 -11.42 -4.62
C LEU A 119 1.90 -12.80 -4.84
N SER A 120 1.81 -13.20 -6.11
CA SER A 120 1.88 -14.61 -6.54
C SER A 120 2.34 -14.82 -8.00
N ASP A 121 2.50 -13.78 -8.85
CA ASP A 121 2.89 -13.98 -10.26
C ASP A 121 3.83 -12.88 -10.83
N PRO A 122 4.99 -13.24 -11.43
CA PRO A 122 5.97 -12.30 -11.99
C PRO A 122 5.47 -11.40 -13.15
N THR A 123 4.28 -11.63 -13.69
CA THR A 123 3.70 -10.82 -14.78
C THR A 123 3.28 -9.41 -14.30
N ASP A 124 2.87 -9.28 -13.05
CA ASP A 124 2.32 -8.04 -12.50
C ASP A 124 3.39 -6.97 -12.25
N LEU A 125 4.61 -7.38 -11.91
CA LEU A 125 5.78 -6.50 -11.82
C LEU A 125 6.07 -5.76 -13.13
N MET A 126 5.84 -6.40 -14.28
CA MET A 126 6.04 -5.77 -15.60
C MET A 126 4.96 -4.71 -15.91
N ILE A 127 3.69 -4.99 -15.57
CA ILE A 127 2.59 -4.05 -15.78
C ILE A 127 2.78 -2.81 -14.91
N LEU A 128 3.22 -3.03 -13.67
CA LEU A 128 3.49 -1.98 -12.71
C LEU A 128 4.63 -1.04 -13.19
N LYS A 129 5.70 -1.63 -13.74
CA LYS A 129 6.80 -0.90 -14.40
C LYS A 129 6.32 0.01 -15.55
N LEU A 130 5.38 -0.46 -16.37
CA LEU A 130 4.82 0.34 -17.47
C LEU A 130 4.01 1.55 -16.95
N ARG A 131 3.31 1.40 -15.82
CA ARG A 131 2.46 2.45 -15.24
C ARG A 131 3.25 3.53 -14.54
N ILE A 132 4.29 3.18 -13.77
CA ILE A 132 5.19 4.20 -13.22
C ILE A 132 5.87 4.97 -14.36
N THR A 133 6.37 4.27 -15.37
CA THR A 133 7.02 4.92 -16.52
C THR A 133 6.07 5.93 -17.21
N ALA A 134 4.78 5.60 -17.29
CA ALA A 134 3.77 6.50 -17.85
C ALA A 134 3.45 7.69 -16.92
N ALA A 135 3.40 7.49 -15.61
CA ALA A 135 3.17 8.55 -14.63
C ALA A 135 4.37 9.52 -14.53
N MET A 136 5.60 9.03 -14.70
CA MET A 136 6.83 9.83 -14.69
C MET A 136 7.09 10.58 -16.01
N ASN A 137 6.48 10.18 -17.12
CA ASN A 137 6.64 10.81 -18.44
C ASN A 137 5.28 11.10 -19.11
N PRO A 138 4.54 12.15 -18.70
CA PRO A 138 3.24 12.47 -19.28
C PRO A 138 3.31 12.87 -20.76
N GLU A 139 4.47 13.29 -21.29
CA GLU A 139 4.62 13.78 -22.67
C GLU A 139 4.84 12.71 -23.75
N LYS A 140 4.83 11.41 -23.40
CA LYS A 140 5.03 10.32 -24.37
C LYS A 140 3.79 9.43 -24.62
N SER A 141 2.61 9.95 -24.33
CA SER A 141 1.35 9.35 -24.79
C SER A 141 0.84 10.09 -26.03
N LEU A 142 1.36 9.70 -27.19
CA LEU A 142 0.77 9.95 -28.51
C LEU A 142 0.27 8.63 -29.09
#